data_AF-A0A948FHV4-F1
#
_entry.id   AF-A0A948FHV4-F1
#
_cell.length_a   1.000
_cell.length_b   1.000
_cell.length_c   1.000
_cell.angle_alpha   90.00
_cell.angle_beta   90.00
_cell.angle_gamma   90.00
#
_symmetry.space_group_name_H-M   'P 1'
#
loop_
_entity.id
_entity.type
_entity.pdbx_description
1 polymer ?
#
loop_
_entity_poly.entity_id
_entity_poly.type
_entity_poly.pdbx_seq_one_letter_code
_entity_poly.pdbx_strand_id
1 'polypeptide(L)'
;MDAIVRFFEIHSTPPSLQDNTADLDRLRRAVGVALGGAEPAIAYGDITPLAAAYRKNGFAGVAVVNCLPGGYELVDFLSVPAGAPLGMALDLGTTHLEASLINLQDGSCLARKNLENSQIRYGDDILSRIHFAATAGGLKTLQERVVADINHLAERLAIQAEVECREIRALCVSGNTTMVHFFLNLDPHHLIREPYTPLCNSVDPIRASGLSLAVHPAAPVLVMPSVGSYFGGDLVSGIIASGMDRAEKVSMLIDVGTNAEVVIGNRDWMMACAGAAGPALEGGVARMGMRAGVGAIERLEIEVKTGELSYTTIGGGKPVGLCGSGIIDLVAALYLCRVIDIRGKFREESSSDRLVRTEEGLAYVVAGSDESADGRQVVFGQVDLDAVMRSKAAMYSILTTLASQVGVELKELEKIYVAGAFGKHIKPRQAIVLGMLPDLDIHTFVSIGNSSLAGAEKALIDRSVIGSCRELARKITYLELNVNQDFMIRFSGCRFIPHTDHTLFPSVPFFNEA
;
A
#
# COMPACT_ATOMS: atom_id res chain seq x y z
N MET A 1 -20.11 4.84 -13.51
CA MET A 1 -19.34 3.69 -12.99
C MET A 1 -19.64 2.51 -13.87
N ASP A 2 -18.61 1.84 -14.37
CA ASP A 2 -18.73 0.63 -15.19
C ASP A 2 -18.07 -0.51 -14.41
N ALA A 3 -18.74 -0.91 -13.33
CA ALA A 3 -18.20 -1.83 -12.35
C ALA A 3 -17.97 -3.23 -12.93
N ILE A 4 -17.07 -3.97 -12.28
CA ILE A 4 -16.66 -5.31 -12.74
C ILE A 4 -17.74 -6.39 -12.53
N VAL A 5 -18.74 -6.11 -11.68
CA VAL A 5 -19.95 -6.92 -11.51
C VAL A 5 -21.15 -6.00 -11.53
N ARG A 6 -22.15 -6.37 -12.33
CA ARG A 6 -23.36 -5.55 -12.53
C ARG A 6 -24.61 -6.41 -12.40
N PHE A 7 -25.64 -5.81 -11.83
CA PHE A 7 -26.96 -6.39 -11.66
C PHE A 7 -27.90 -5.78 -12.70
N PHE A 8 -28.67 -6.63 -13.38
CA PHE A 8 -29.65 -6.22 -14.39
C PHE A 8 -31.01 -6.78 -14.02
N GLU A 9 -32.00 -5.92 -13.82
CA GLU A 9 -33.39 -6.37 -13.66
C GLU A 9 -33.91 -6.91 -15.00
N ILE A 10 -34.38 -8.15 -14.97
CA ILE A 10 -34.87 -8.89 -16.13
C ILE A 10 -36.31 -9.29 -15.87
N HIS A 11 -37.16 -8.99 -16.85
CA HIS A 11 -38.54 -9.46 -16.91
C HIS A 11 -38.79 -10.08 -18.29
N SER A 12 -38.94 -11.40 -18.32
CA SER A 12 -39.20 -12.12 -19.57
C SER A 12 -40.57 -12.77 -19.56
N THR A 13 -41.17 -12.90 -20.74
CA THR A 13 -42.39 -13.68 -20.91
C THR A 13 -42.10 -15.16 -20.63
N PRO A 14 -42.90 -15.84 -19.78
CA PRO A 14 -42.79 -17.28 -19.54
C PRO A 14 -42.92 -18.10 -20.83
N PRO A 15 -42.32 -19.31 -20.88
CA PRO A 15 -42.42 -20.18 -22.05
C PRO A 15 -43.88 -20.60 -22.31
N SER A 16 -44.21 -20.75 -23.59
CA SER A 16 -45.54 -21.15 -24.06
C SER A 16 -45.44 -22.06 -25.30
N LEU A 17 -46.56 -22.59 -25.78
CA LEU A 17 -46.56 -23.35 -27.04
C LEU A 17 -46.17 -22.51 -28.25
N GLN A 18 -46.38 -21.19 -28.19
CA GLN A 18 -45.99 -20.23 -29.23
C GLN A 18 -44.54 -19.76 -29.12
N ASP A 19 -43.90 -19.99 -27.97
CA ASP A 19 -42.50 -19.66 -27.71
C ASP A 19 -41.87 -20.68 -26.76
N ASN A 20 -41.27 -21.71 -27.36
CA ASN A 20 -40.58 -22.81 -26.69
C ASN A 20 -39.05 -22.58 -26.61
N THR A 21 -38.59 -21.32 -26.71
CA THR A 21 -37.17 -20.97 -26.54
C THR A 21 -36.66 -21.48 -25.19
N ALA A 22 -35.47 -22.11 -25.18
CA ALA A 22 -34.85 -22.64 -23.97
C ALA A 22 -34.59 -21.54 -22.92
N ASP A 23 -34.55 -21.92 -21.63
CA ASP A 23 -34.50 -20.95 -20.53
C ASP A 23 -33.27 -20.06 -20.58
N LEU A 24 -32.10 -20.66 -20.81
CA LEU A 24 -30.85 -19.90 -20.88
C LEU A 24 -30.75 -19.06 -22.14
N ASP A 25 -31.29 -19.52 -23.27
CA ASP A 25 -31.35 -18.71 -24.50
C ASP A 25 -32.26 -17.49 -24.31
N ARG A 26 -33.39 -17.68 -23.61
CA ARG A 26 -34.33 -16.61 -23.23
C ARG A 26 -33.66 -15.62 -22.29
N LEU A 27 -32.99 -16.11 -21.24
CA LEU A 27 -32.29 -15.26 -20.27
C LEU A 27 -31.13 -14.52 -20.94
N ARG A 28 -30.30 -15.22 -21.73
CA ARG A 28 -29.16 -14.65 -22.44
C ARG A 28 -29.58 -13.57 -23.41
N ARG A 29 -30.69 -13.76 -24.14
CA ARG A 29 -31.27 -12.74 -25.01
C ARG A 29 -31.70 -11.50 -24.21
N ALA A 30 -32.40 -11.70 -23.09
CA ALA A 30 -32.87 -10.58 -22.25
C ALA A 30 -31.70 -9.78 -21.65
N VAL A 31 -30.68 -10.48 -21.12
CA VAL A 31 -29.45 -9.85 -20.62
C VAL A 31 -28.68 -9.18 -21.74
N GLY A 32 -28.60 -9.78 -22.93
CA GLY A 32 -27.90 -9.21 -24.07
C GLY A 32 -28.49 -7.89 -24.54
N VAL A 33 -29.82 -7.73 -24.49
CA VAL A 33 -30.48 -6.43 -24.72
C VAL A 33 -30.01 -5.39 -23.70
N ALA A 34 -29.96 -5.75 -22.42
CA ALA A 34 -29.48 -4.86 -21.36
C ALA A 34 -27.98 -4.51 -21.48
N LEU A 35 -27.19 -5.38 -22.11
CA LEU A 35 -25.78 -5.19 -22.41
C LEU A 35 -25.51 -4.51 -23.76
N GLY A 36 -26.53 -3.94 -24.42
CA GLY A 36 -26.36 -3.25 -25.71
C GLY A 36 -26.06 -4.18 -26.89
N GLY A 37 -26.55 -5.42 -26.83
CA GLY A 37 -26.41 -6.43 -27.88
C GLY A 37 -25.27 -7.43 -27.66
N ALA A 38 -24.47 -7.29 -26.60
CA ALA A 38 -23.42 -8.25 -26.29
C ALA A 38 -24.01 -9.58 -25.76
N GLU A 39 -23.44 -10.70 -26.17
CA GLU A 39 -23.88 -12.02 -25.71
C GLU A 39 -23.00 -12.49 -24.53
N PRO A 40 -23.54 -12.63 -23.30
CA PRO A 40 -22.75 -13.08 -22.17
C PRO A 40 -22.47 -14.59 -22.25
N ALA A 41 -21.24 -14.98 -21.93
CA ALA A 41 -20.86 -16.36 -21.73
C ALA A 41 -21.54 -16.93 -20.47
N ILE A 42 -21.74 -18.25 -20.45
CA ILE A 42 -22.20 -18.99 -19.27
C ILE A 42 -21.24 -20.17 -19.11
N ALA A 43 -20.54 -20.24 -17.98
CA ALA A 43 -19.66 -21.38 -17.74
C ALA A 43 -20.48 -22.66 -17.55
N TYR A 44 -19.91 -23.79 -17.95
CA TYR A 44 -20.58 -25.10 -17.92
C TYR A 44 -21.19 -25.41 -16.54
N GLY A 45 -20.47 -25.10 -15.45
CA GLY A 45 -20.94 -25.33 -14.08
C GLY A 45 -22.14 -24.49 -13.66
N ASP A 46 -22.40 -23.37 -14.33
CA ASP A 46 -23.45 -22.42 -13.96
C ASP A 46 -24.75 -22.63 -14.77
N ILE A 47 -24.71 -23.41 -15.86
CA ILE A 47 -25.86 -23.69 -16.74
C ILE A 47 -27.07 -24.16 -15.93
N THR A 48 -26.92 -25.23 -15.14
CA THR A 48 -28.02 -25.83 -14.39
C THR A 48 -28.52 -24.93 -13.25
N PRO A 49 -27.63 -24.38 -12.37
CA PRO A 49 -28.06 -23.46 -11.32
C PRO A 49 -28.79 -22.22 -11.85
N LEU A 50 -28.30 -21.59 -12.93
CA LEU A 50 -28.91 -20.41 -13.54
C LEU A 50 -30.30 -20.72 -14.09
N ALA A 51 -30.45 -21.80 -14.86
CA ALA A 51 -31.73 -22.17 -15.44
C ALA A 51 -32.77 -22.47 -14.34
N ALA A 52 -32.35 -23.17 -13.28
CA ALA A 52 -33.20 -23.48 -12.14
C ALA A 52 -33.61 -22.21 -11.37
N ALA A 53 -32.68 -21.30 -11.08
CA ALA A 53 -32.95 -20.05 -10.40
C ALA A 53 -33.88 -19.14 -11.22
N TYR A 54 -33.64 -19.04 -12.53
CA TYR A 54 -34.46 -18.26 -13.44
C TYR A 54 -35.92 -18.74 -13.49
N ARG A 55 -36.13 -20.06 -13.60
CA ARG A 55 -37.48 -20.65 -13.52
C ARG A 55 -38.13 -20.47 -12.17
N LYS A 56 -37.39 -20.70 -11.07
CA LYS A 56 -37.89 -20.59 -9.70
C LYS A 56 -38.43 -19.18 -9.42
N ASN A 57 -37.81 -18.17 -10.00
CA ASN A 57 -38.22 -16.77 -9.90
C ASN A 57 -39.30 -16.36 -10.92
N GLY A 58 -39.91 -17.32 -11.63
CA GLY A 58 -40.99 -17.01 -12.58
C GLY A 58 -40.54 -16.18 -13.78
N PHE A 59 -39.27 -16.33 -14.21
CA PHE A 59 -38.68 -15.60 -15.34
C PHE A 59 -38.56 -14.08 -15.13
N ALA A 60 -38.67 -13.61 -13.88
CA ALA A 60 -38.51 -12.23 -13.48
C ALA A 60 -37.56 -12.13 -12.26
N GLY A 61 -36.53 -11.31 -12.33
CA GLY A 61 -35.51 -11.26 -11.29
C GLY A 61 -34.30 -10.41 -11.68
N VAL A 62 -33.16 -10.65 -11.03
CA VAL A 62 -31.92 -9.89 -11.28
C VAL A 62 -30.84 -10.82 -11.82
N ALA A 63 -30.41 -10.57 -13.06
CA ALA A 63 -29.25 -11.24 -13.63
C ALA A 63 -27.95 -10.62 -13.11
N VAL A 64 -27.03 -11.46 -12.65
CA VAL A 64 -25.72 -11.06 -12.16
C VAL A 64 -24.68 -11.33 -13.24
N VAL A 65 -24.00 -10.28 -13.68
CA VAL A 65 -23.04 -10.36 -14.80
C VAL A 65 -21.67 -9.87 -14.36
N ASN A 66 -20.66 -10.71 -14.49
CA ASN A 66 -19.26 -10.32 -14.43
C ASN A 66 -18.92 -9.58 -15.74
N CYS A 67 -18.48 -8.33 -15.63
CA CYS A 67 -18.15 -7.42 -16.72
C CYS A 67 -16.63 -7.25 -16.82
N LEU A 68 -15.94 -8.29 -17.29
CA LEU A 68 -14.48 -8.36 -17.31
C LEU A 68 -13.90 -7.78 -18.62
N PRO A 69 -12.60 -7.43 -18.66
CA PRO A 69 -11.95 -6.97 -19.89
C PRO A 69 -12.06 -7.97 -21.06
N GLY A 70 -12.13 -9.28 -20.77
CA GLY A 70 -12.26 -10.34 -21.76
C GLY A 70 -13.69 -10.61 -22.25
N GLY A 71 -14.70 -9.96 -21.68
CA GLY A 71 -16.10 -10.15 -22.06
C GLY A 71 -17.07 -10.17 -20.87
N TYR A 72 -18.32 -10.51 -21.18
CA TYR A 72 -19.39 -10.60 -20.20
C TYR A 72 -19.66 -12.06 -19.85
N GLU A 73 -19.89 -12.33 -18.57
CA GLU A 73 -20.22 -13.66 -18.08
C GLU A 73 -21.42 -13.59 -17.14
N LEU A 74 -22.50 -14.30 -17.49
CA LEU A 74 -23.69 -14.42 -16.66
C LEU A 74 -23.46 -15.54 -15.65
N VAL A 75 -23.48 -15.20 -14.36
CA VAL A 75 -23.02 -16.09 -13.28
C VAL A 75 -24.07 -16.42 -12.23
N ASP A 76 -25.11 -15.61 -12.09
CA ASP A 76 -26.19 -15.87 -11.13
C ASP A 76 -27.52 -15.21 -11.53
N PHE A 77 -28.62 -15.64 -10.93
CA PHE A 77 -29.95 -15.06 -11.09
C PHE A 77 -30.71 -14.99 -9.76
N LEU A 78 -30.96 -13.78 -9.28
CA LEU A 78 -31.52 -13.48 -7.95
C LEU A 78 -33.01 -13.11 -8.02
N SER A 79 -33.71 -13.30 -6.90
CA SER A 79 -35.05 -12.75 -6.67
C SER A 79 -35.00 -11.25 -6.42
N VAL A 80 -36.11 -10.54 -6.68
CA VAL A 80 -36.30 -9.13 -6.31
C VAL A 80 -37.00 -9.04 -4.93
N PRO A 81 -36.61 -8.09 -4.05
CA PRO A 81 -35.52 -7.13 -4.21
C PRO A 81 -34.15 -7.80 -4.07
N ALA A 82 -33.22 -7.45 -4.96
CA ALA A 82 -31.81 -7.75 -4.77
C ALA A 82 -31.13 -6.53 -4.11
N GLY A 83 -30.19 -6.77 -3.21
CA GLY A 83 -29.29 -5.73 -2.73
C GLY A 83 -28.37 -5.20 -3.83
N ALA A 84 -27.44 -4.32 -3.46
CA ALA A 84 -26.43 -3.84 -4.39
C ALA A 84 -25.32 -4.89 -4.62
N PRO A 85 -24.68 -4.94 -5.80
CA PRO A 85 -23.50 -5.76 -6.01
C PRO A 85 -22.37 -5.32 -5.07
N LEU A 86 -21.81 -6.24 -4.30
CA LEU A 86 -20.73 -5.95 -3.34
C LEU A 86 -19.39 -6.50 -3.83
N GLY A 87 -18.32 -5.77 -3.59
CA GLY A 87 -16.95 -6.19 -3.87
C GLY A 87 -16.02 -5.93 -2.71
N MET A 88 -14.98 -6.76 -2.59
CA MET A 88 -13.92 -6.60 -1.61
C MET A 88 -12.66 -6.09 -2.29
N ALA A 89 -12.16 -4.93 -1.88
CA ALA A 89 -10.82 -4.46 -2.24
C ALA A 89 -9.86 -4.90 -1.15
N LEU A 90 -8.68 -5.38 -1.55
CA LEU A 90 -7.67 -5.91 -0.65
C LEU A 90 -6.30 -5.32 -0.99
N ASP A 91 -5.69 -4.68 0.00
CA ASP A 91 -4.26 -4.41 0.07
C ASP A 91 -3.57 -5.59 0.79
N LEU A 92 -2.78 -6.33 0.03
CA LEU A 92 -2.06 -7.52 0.45
C LEU A 92 -0.62 -7.16 0.82
N GLY A 93 -0.46 -6.58 2.01
CA GLY A 93 0.83 -6.21 2.55
C GLY A 93 1.60 -7.37 3.18
N THR A 94 2.92 -7.19 3.30
CA THR A 94 3.81 -8.17 3.92
C THR A 94 3.52 -8.33 5.42
N THR A 95 3.19 -7.25 6.11
CA THR A 95 2.93 -7.26 7.57
C THR A 95 1.44 -7.27 7.90
N HIS A 96 0.63 -6.52 7.16
CA HIS A 96 -0.80 -6.42 7.38
C HIS A 96 -1.55 -6.54 6.07
N LEU A 97 -2.74 -7.11 6.14
CA LEU A 97 -3.75 -7.02 5.11
C LEU A 97 -4.75 -5.95 5.52
N GLU A 98 -5.13 -5.09 4.59
CA GLU A 98 -6.23 -4.14 4.78
C GLU A 98 -7.26 -4.34 3.68
N ALA A 99 -8.53 -4.43 4.05
CA ALA A 99 -9.60 -4.69 3.10
C ALA A 99 -10.81 -3.79 3.36
N SER A 100 -11.47 -3.40 2.28
CA SER A 100 -12.75 -2.71 2.30
C SER A 100 -13.80 -3.51 1.55
N LEU A 101 -15.01 -3.53 2.12
CA LEU A 101 -16.21 -4.00 1.44
C LEU A 101 -16.93 -2.78 0.88
N ILE A 102 -17.11 -2.76 -0.43
CA ILE A 102 -17.70 -1.62 -1.14
C ILE A 102 -18.95 -2.02 -1.92
N ASN A 103 -19.87 -1.08 -2.03
CA ASN A 103 -20.97 -1.15 -2.97
C ASN A 103 -20.46 -0.81 -4.37
N LEU A 104 -20.58 -1.74 -5.32
CA LEU A 104 -20.08 -1.58 -6.69
C LEU A 104 -20.93 -0.64 -7.55
N GLN A 105 -22.15 -0.31 -7.12
CA GLN A 105 -23.03 0.60 -7.83
C GLN A 105 -22.66 2.07 -7.62
N ASP A 106 -22.29 2.44 -6.38
CA ASP A 106 -22.02 3.83 -6.00
C ASP A 106 -20.60 4.10 -5.45
N GLY A 107 -19.83 3.04 -5.21
CA GLY A 107 -18.47 3.11 -4.67
C GLY A 107 -18.39 3.39 -3.17
N SER A 108 -19.51 3.37 -2.44
CA SER A 108 -19.52 3.59 -1.00
C SER A 108 -18.87 2.44 -0.24
N CYS A 109 -18.04 2.78 0.76
CA CYS A 109 -17.40 1.80 1.64
C CYS A 109 -18.36 1.44 2.79
N LEU A 110 -18.75 0.16 2.86
CA LEU A 110 -19.67 -0.37 3.87
C LEU A 110 -18.94 -0.80 5.14
N ALA A 111 -17.74 -1.39 4.98
CA ALA A 111 -16.90 -1.81 6.08
C ALA A 111 -15.43 -1.76 5.67
N ARG A 112 -14.55 -1.53 6.64
CA ARG A 112 -13.10 -1.60 6.46
C ARG A 112 -12.48 -2.29 7.67
N LYS A 113 -11.58 -3.24 7.41
CA LYS A 113 -10.88 -4.03 8.44
C LYS A 113 -9.42 -4.21 8.07
N ASN A 114 -8.59 -4.40 9.09
CA ASN A 114 -7.22 -4.86 8.94
C ASN A 114 -7.01 -6.17 9.71
N LEU A 115 -5.96 -6.89 9.31
CA LEU A 115 -5.50 -8.13 9.91
C LEU A 115 -3.98 -8.21 9.81
N GLU A 116 -3.32 -8.72 10.84
CA GLU A 116 -1.89 -9.06 10.73
C GLU A 116 -1.71 -10.25 9.78
N ASN A 117 -0.73 -10.16 8.89
CA ASN A 117 -0.42 -11.22 7.94
C ASN A 117 0.18 -12.41 8.69
N SER A 118 -0.55 -13.53 8.73
CA SER A 118 -0.14 -14.72 9.48
C SER A 118 1.14 -15.38 8.94
N GLN A 119 1.57 -15.00 7.72
CA GLN A 119 2.84 -15.43 7.15
C GLN A 119 4.07 -14.92 7.91
N ILE A 120 3.94 -13.90 8.78
CA ILE A 120 5.02 -13.42 9.66
C ILE A 120 5.67 -14.56 10.44
N ARG A 121 4.89 -15.60 10.81
CA ARG A 121 5.39 -16.79 11.53
C ARG A 121 6.44 -17.59 10.76
N TYR A 122 6.56 -17.37 9.46
CA TYR A 122 7.47 -18.10 8.56
C TYR A 122 8.58 -17.20 8.00
N GLY A 123 8.63 -15.94 8.43
CA GLY A 123 9.63 -14.95 8.01
C GLY A 123 9.15 -13.53 8.27
N ASP A 124 10.02 -12.72 8.88
CA ASP A 124 9.74 -11.32 9.20
C ASP A 124 9.65 -10.44 7.95
N ASP A 125 10.30 -10.85 6.86
CA ASP A 125 10.38 -10.12 5.59
C ASP A 125 10.12 -11.02 4.36
N ILE A 126 10.07 -10.42 3.17
CA ILE A 126 9.83 -11.15 1.92
C ILE A 126 10.95 -12.14 1.58
N LEU A 127 12.21 -11.85 1.92
CA LEU A 127 13.37 -12.68 1.57
C LEU A 127 13.33 -14.00 2.36
N SER A 128 13.17 -13.90 3.68
CA SER A 128 13.02 -15.03 4.59
C SER A 128 11.83 -15.92 4.20
N ARG A 129 10.69 -15.31 3.83
CA ARG A 129 9.53 -16.07 3.33
C ARG A 129 9.79 -16.76 2.00
N ILE A 130 10.53 -16.16 1.07
CA ILE A 130 10.91 -16.81 -0.20
C ILE A 130 11.84 -18.00 0.08
N HIS A 131 12.76 -17.88 1.02
CA HIS A 131 13.59 -19.01 1.45
C HIS A 131 12.75 -20.13 2.09
N PHE A 132 11.77 -19.78 2.93
CA PHE A 132 10.82 -20.75 3.47
C PHE A 132 9.99 -21.42 2.36
N ALA A 133 9.53 -20.66 1.35
CA ALA A 133 8.76 -21.19 0.23
C ALA A 133 9.50 -22.26 -0.56
N ALA A 134 10.84 -22.16 -0.63
CA ALA A 134 11.71 -23.13 -1.30
C ALA A 134 11.89 -24.46 -0.52
N THR A 135 11.44 -24.52 0.74
CA THR A 135 11.41 -25.77 1.51
C THR A 135 10.25 -26.67 1.06
N ALA A 136 10.34 -27.97 1.37
CA ALA A 136 9.30 -28.93 1.00
C ALA A 136 7.93 -28.54 1.58
N GLY A 137 6.99 -28.18 0.71
CA GLY A 137 5.63 -27.75 1.09
C GLY A 137 5.51 -26.30 1.57
N GLY A 138 6.62 -25.55 1.67
CA GLY A 138 6.64 -24.20 2.22
C GLY A 138 5.76 -23.21 1.45
N LEU A 139 5.84 -23.21 0.11
CA LEU A 139 5.01 -22.35 -0.74
C LEU A 139 3.50 -22.59 -0.51
N LYS A 140 3.09 -23.86 -0.46
CA LYS A 140 1.70 -24.22 -0.20
C LYS A 140 1.24 -23.77 1.18
N THR A 141 2.09 -23.93 2.21
CA THR A 141 1.79 -23.42 3.55
C THR A 141 1.59 -21.90 3.56
N LEU A 142 2.47 -21.14 2.89
CA LEU A 142 2.31 -19.69 2.78
C LEU A 142 1.02 -19.30 2.06
N GLN A 143 0.67 -20.03 0.99
CA GLN A 143 -0.56 -19.80 0.25
C GLN A 143 -1.82 -20.09 1.09
N GLU A 144 -1.86 -21.23 1.78
CA GLU A 144 -2.97 -21.61 2.65
C GLU A 144 -3.19 -20.57 3.76
N ARG A 145 -2.09 -20.01 4.30
CA ARG A 145 -2.12 -18.97 5.33
C ARG A 145 -2.72 -17.67 4.83
N VAL A 146 -2.24 -17.16 3.70
CA VAL A 146 -2.78 -15.90 3.15
C VAL A 146 -4.23 -16.06 2.69
N VAL A 147 -4.62 -17.19 2.12
CA VAL A 147 -6.03 -17.45 1.75
C VAL A 147 -6.91 -17.51 3.00
N ALA A 148 -6.44 -18.14 4.09
CA ALA A 148 -7.16 -18.15 5.35
C ALA A 148 -7.34 -16.73 5.93
N ASP A 149 -6.30 -15.89 5.86
CA ASP A 149 -6.36 -14.50 6.31
C ASP A 149 -7.37 -13.67 5.49
N ILE A 150 -7.37 -13.85 4.15
CA ILE A 150 -8.34 -13.19 3.25
C ILE A 150 -9.77 -13.64 3.56
N ASN A 151 -9.99 -14.95 3.78
CA ASN A 151 -11.30 -15.50 4.14
C ASN A 151 -11.79 -14.95 5.49
N HIS A 152 -10.90 -14.85 6.47
CA HIS A 152 -11.24 -14.28 7.77
C HIS A 152 -11.56 -12.77 7.67
N LEU A 153 -10.84 -12.02 6.83
CA LEU A 153 -11.18 -10.63 6.54
C LEU A 153 -12.55 -10.49 5.88
N ALA A 154 -12.85 -11.32 4.87
CA ALA A 154 -14.14 -11.33 4.20
C ALA A 154 -15.29 -11.58 5.19
N GLU A 155 -15.12 -12.55 6.10
CA GLU A 155 -16.08 -12.83 7.18
C GLU A 155 -16.29 -11.63 8.11
N ARG A 156 -15.21 -11.01 8.59
CA ARG A 156 -15.30 -9.84 9.49
C ARG A 156 -15.95 -8.63 8.81
N LEU A 157 -15.70 -8.44 7.52
CA LEU A 157 -16.33 -7.40 6.72
C LEU A 157 -17.82 -7.66 6.53
N ALA A 158 -18.18 -8.90 6.16
CA ALA A 158 -19.56 -9.33 5.98
C ALA A 158 -20.39 -9.18 7.27
N ILE A 159 -19.84 -9.60 8.42
CA ILE A 159 -20.46 -9.41 9.75
C ILE A 159 -20.70 -7.92 10.04
N GLN A 160 -19.70 -7.06 9.80
CA GLN A 160 -19.85 -5.62 10.08
C GLN A 160 -20.89 -4.95 9.17
N ALA A 161 -20.99 -5.40 7.93
CA ALA A 161 -21.95 -4.86 6.96
C ALA A 161 -23.32 -5.56 6.99
N GLU A 162 -23.52 -6.53 7.89
CA GLU A 162 -24.75 -7.31 8.04
C GLU A 162 -25.16 -8.05 6.75
N VAL A 163 -24.17 -8.58 6.02
CA VAL A 163 -24.36 -9.37 4.79
C VAL A 163 -23.71 -10.75 4.95
N GLU A 164 -24.04 -11.68 4.06
CA GLU A 164 -23.37 -12.98 4.00
C GLU A 164 -22.11 -12.91 3.12
N CYS A 165 -21.06 -13.69 3.43
CA CYS A 165 -19.85 -13.71 2.61
C CYS A 165 -20.12 -14.05 1.14
N ARG A 166 -21.15 -14.87 0.87
CA ARG A 166 -21.56 -15.19 -0.50
C ARG A 166 -22.01 -13.94 -1.25
N GLU A 167 -22.51 -12.90 -0.61
CA GLU A 167 -22.93 -11.64 -1.26
C GLU A 167 -21.75 -10.78 -1.73
N ILE A 168 -20.52 -11.10 -1.29
CA ILE A 168 -19.30 -10.54 -1.85
C ILE A 168 -19.09 -11.17 -3.23
N ARG A 169 -19.41 -10.42 -4.28
CA ARG A 169 -19.48 -10.88 -5.66
C ARG A 169 -18.23 -10.57 -6.47
N ALA A 170 -17.25 -9.84 -5.92
CA ALA A 170 -15.96 -9.60 -6.60
C ALA A 170 -14.83 -9.32 -5.59
N LEU A 171 -13.58 -9.56 -6.02
CA LEU A 171 -12.37 -9.25 -5.25
C LEU A 171 -11.32 -8.58 -6.13
N CYS A 172 -10.71 -7.49 -5.67
CA CYS A 172 -9.50 -6.93 -6.27
C CYS A 172 -8.35 -6.97 -5.26
N VAL A 173 -7.24 -7.60 -5.64
CA VAL A 173 -6.04 -7.77 -4.83
C VAL A 173 -4.94 -6.87 -5.39
N SER A 174 -4.44 -5.98 -4.52
CA SER A 174 -3.31 -5.10 -4.77
C SER A 174 -2.22 -5.44 -3.76
N GLY A 175 -0.98 -5.63 -4.19
CA GLY A 175 0.11 -5.99 -3.29
C GLY A 175 1.42 -6.16 -4.03
N ASN A 176 2.51 -6.26 -3.26
CA ASN A 176 3.82 -6.47 -3.85
C ASN A 176 3.89 -7.83 -4.59
N THR A 177 4.82 -7.91 -5.54
CA THR A 177 4.97 -9.07 -6.44
C THR A 177 5.12 -10.39 -5.68
N THR A 178 5.93 -10.41 -4.62
CA THR A 178 6.13 -11.61 -3.79
C THR A 178 4.85 -12.07 -3.12
N MET A 179 4.09 -11.14 -2.52
CA MET A 179 2.85 -11.45 -1.85
C MET A 179 1.79 -12.02 -2.81
N VAL A 180 1.70 -11.47 -4.01
CA VAL A 180 0.84 -12.00 -5.07
C VAL A 180 1.27 -13.40 -5.50
N HIS A 181 2.57 -13.68 -5.62
CA HIS A 181 3.06 -15.02 -5.95
C HIS A 181 2.66 -16.04 -4.87
N PHE A 182 2.78 -15.68 -3.58
CA PHE A 182 2.30 -16.55 -2.50
C PHE A 182 0.79 -16.78 -2.57
N PHE A 183 -0.01 -15.73 -2.77
CA PHE A 183 -1.47 -15.83 -2.88
C PHE A 183 -1.91 -16.77 -4.01
N LEU A 184 -1.24 -16.68 -5.16
CA LEU A 184 -1.55 -17.47 -6.36
C LEU A 184 -0.84 -18.84 -6.41
N ASN A 185 -0.11 -19.20 -5.35
CA ASN A 185 0.70 -20.43 -5.30
C ASN A 185 1.73 -20.53 -6.46
N LEU A 186 2.33 -19.41 -6.84
CA LEU A 186 3.34 -19.31 -7.90
C LEU A 186 4.74 -19.32 -7.28
N ASP A 187 5.68 -20.00 -7.93
CA ASP A 187 7.06 -20.12 -7.43
C ASP A 187 7.79 -18.76 -7.45
N PRO A 188 8.18 -18.21 -6.28
CA PRO A 188 8.85 -16.93 -6.18
C PRO A 188 10.39 -17.04 -6.30
N HIS A 189 10.94 -18.22 -6.60
CA HIS A 189 12.37 -18.51 -6.54
C HIS A 189 13.26 -17.45 -7.24
N HIS A 190 12.85 -16.99 -8.42
CA HIS A 190 13.65 -16.06 -9.22
C HIS A 190 13.48 -14.58 -8.86
N LEU A 191 12.56 -14.24 -7.93
CA LEU A 191 12.32 -12.84 -7.54
C LEU A 191 13.55 -12.20 -6.88
N ILE A 192 14.31 -12.98 -6.10
CA ILE A 192 15.43 -12.50 -5.27
C ILE A 192 16.80 -12.90 -5.83
N ARG A 193 16.82 -13.47 -7.03
CA ARG A 193 18.03 -13.97 -7.69
C ARG A 193 18.22 -13.22 -8.98
N GLU A 194 19.40 -12.63 -9.16
CA GLU A 194 19.77 -11.96 -10.40
C GLU A 194 19.46 -12.87 -11.61
N PRO A 195 18.76 -12.39 -12.65
CA PRO A 195 18.40 -10.99 -12.92
C PRO A 195 17.03 -10.53 -12.38
N TYR A 196 16.58 -11.05 -11.23
CA TYR A 196 15.38 -10.67 -10.48
C TYR A 196 14.10 -10.76 -11.31
N THR A 197 13.73 -11.97 -11.73
CA THR A 197 12.65 -12.19 -12.69
C THR A 197 11.41 -12.78 -12.02
N PRO A 198 10.27 -12.08 -12.04
CA PRO A 198 8.98 -12.67 -11.64
C PRO A 198 8.54 -13.78 -12.59
N LEU A 199 7.78 -14.75 -12.06
CA LEU A 199 7.17 -15.79 -12.90
C LEU A 199 6.16 -15.16 -13.88
N CYS A 200 5.36 -14.23 -13.37
CA CYS A 200 4.48 -13.39 -14.16
C CYS A 200 4.27 -12.04 -13.49
N ASN A 201 4.04 -11.01 -14.30
CA ASN A 201 3.70 -9.67 -13.83
C ASN A 201 2.19 -9.39 -13.86
N SER A 202 1.42 -10.15 -14.64
CA SER A 202 -0.03 -10.00 -14.73
C SER A 202 -0.67 -11.36 -14.97
N VAL A 203 -1.84 -11.54 -14.39
CA VAL A 203 -2.70 -12.71 -14.61
C VAL A 203 -4.06 -12.24 -15.14
N ASP A 204 -4.76 -13.14 -15.81
CA ASP A 204 -6.15 -12.93 -16.17
C ASP A 204 -7.07 -13.13 -14.95
N PRO A 205 -8.29 -12.57 -14.96
CA PRO A 205 -9.23 -12.75 -13.87
C PRO A 205 -9.47 -14.22 -13.53
N ILE A 206 -9.45 -14.55 -12.24
CA ILE A 206 -9.61 -15.91 -11.73
C ILE A 206 -10.94 -15.98 -10.98
N ARG A 207 -11.70 -17.08 -11.08
CA ARG A 207 -12.86 -17.27 -10.21
C ARG A 207 -12.41 -17.58 -8.78
N ALA A 208 -13.10 -17.02 -7.79
CA ALA A 208 -12.83 -17.25 -6.37
C ALA A 208 -12.79 -18.74 -5.98
N SER A 209 -13.61 -19.57 -6.62
CA SER A 209 -13.60 -21.04 -6.44
C SER A 209 -12.26 -21.70 -6.78
N GLY A 210 -11.49 -21.14 -7.71
CA GLY A 210 -10.17 -21.63 -8.08
C GLY A 210 -9.08 -21.35 -7.03
N LEU A 211 -9.36 -20.46 -6.06
CA LEU A 211 -8.43 -20.03 -5.02
C LEU A 211 -8.91 -20.38 -3.60
N SER A 212 -9.96 -21.20 -3.47
CA SER A 212 -10.55 -21.58 -2.18
C SER A 212 -10.97 -20.38 -1.32
N LEU A 213 -11.43 -19.31 -1.96
CA LEU A 213 -11.91 -18.11 -1.27
C LEU A 213 -13.37 -18.28 -0.83
N ALA A 214 -13.68 -17.85 0.39
CA ALA A 214 -14.98 -17.96 1.05
C ALA A 214 -15.94 -16.81 0.68
N VAL A 215 -15.82 -16.26 -0.54
CA VAL A 215 -16.76 -15.30 -1.14
C VAL A 215 -17.67 -16.02 -2.14
N HIS A 216 -18.43 -15.31 -2.99
CA HIS A 216 -19.20 -16.00 -4.03
C HIS A 216 -18.29 -16.86 -4.92
N PRO A 217 -18.60 -18.14 -5.20
CA PRO A 217 -17.72 -19.02 -5.99
C PRO A 217 -17.41 -18.51 -7.40
N ALA A 218 -18.35 -17.80 -8.02
CA ALA A 218 -18.19 -17.19 -9.34
C ALA A 218 -17.68 -15.72 -9.29
N ALA A 219 -17.32 -15.21 -8.11
CA ALA A 219 -16.75 -13.88 -7.99
C ALA A 219 -15.43 -13.80 -8.77
N PRO A 220 -15.24 -12.79 -9.64
CA PRO A 220 -13.96 -12.58 -10.27
C PRO A 220 -12.97 -12.00 -9.25
N VAL A 221 -11.77 -12.56 -9.25
CA VAL A 221 -10.59 -12.12 -8.52
C VAL A 221 -9.69 -11.43 -9.53
N LEU A 222 -9.54 -10.12 -9.36
CA LEU A 222 -8.63 -9.28 -10.11
C LEU A 222 -7.35 -9.10 -9.31
N VAL A 223 -6.21 -9.19 -9.98
CA VAL A 223 -4.90 -8.94 -9.38
C VAL A 223 -4.26 -7.77 -10.11
N MET A 224 -3.88 -6.74 -9.35
CA MET A 224 -3.20 -5.57 -9.90
C MET A 224 -1.84 -5.99 -10.48
N PRO A 225 -1.48 -5.54 -11.69
CA PRO A 225 -0.26 -6.00 -12.35
C PRO A 225 0.99 -5.42 -11.66
N SER A 226 2.04 -6.23 -11.59
CA SER A 226 3.39 -5.81 -11.23
C SER A 226 4.17 -5.31 -12.44
N VAL A 227 5.31 -4.66 -12.19
CA VAL A 227 6.32 -4.30 -13.22
C VAL A 227 7.58 -5.16 -13.07
N GLY A 228 7.96 -5.51 -11.84
CA GLY A 228 9.14 -6.32 -11.55
C GLY A 228 9.11 -6.94 -10.16
N SER A 229 10.21 -7.56 -9.72
CA SER A 229 10.27 -8.28 -8.44
C SER A 229 9.99 -7.42 -7.21
N TYR A 230 10.46 -6.18 -7.22
CA TYR A 230 10.30 -5.21 -6.14
C TYR A 230 9.37 -4.05 -6.52
N PHE A 231 8.65 -4.17 -7.64
CA PHE A 231 7.66 -3.19 -8.08
C PHE A 231 6.34 -3.89 -8.37
N GLY A 232 5.46 -3.91 -7.36
CA GLY A 232 4.22 -4.67 -7.39
C GLY A 232 2.99 -3.89 -7.83
N GLY A 233 1.85 -4.57 -7.71
CA GLY A 233 0.55 -4.00 -8.01
C GLY A 233 0.08 -2.95 -7.00
N ASP A 234 0.64 -2.97 -5.79
CA ASP A 234 0.50 -1.92 -4.77
C ASP A 234 0.95 -0.54 -5.26
N LEU A 235 2.10 -0.47 -5.92
CA LEU A 235 2.61 0.79 -6.47
C LEU A 235 1.83 1.22 -7.72
N VAL A 236 1.44 0.27 -8.57
CA VAL A 236 0.56 0.55 -9.72
C VAL A 236 -0.78 1.10 -9.23
N SER A 237 -1.36 0.51 -8.18
CA SER A 237 -2.54 1.04 -7.49
C SER A 237 -2.30 2.45 -6.97
N GLY A 238 -1.14 2.71 -6.35
CA GLY A 238 -0.79 4.03 -5.83
C GLY A 238 -0.70 5.11 -6.91
N ILE A 239 -0.15 4.78 -8.07
CA ILE A 239 -0.12 5.68 -9.24
C ILE A 239 -1.55 6.03 -9.67
N ILE A 240 -2.42 5.03 -9.84
CA ILE A 240 -3.84 5.23 -10.21
C ILE A 240 -4.61 5.99 -9.12
N ALA A 241 -4.30 5.75 -7.84
CA ALA A 241 -4.90 6.42 -6.71
C ALA A 241 -4.60 7.91 -6.74
N SER A 242 -3.33 8.28 -6.97
CA SER A 242 -2.86 9.67 -7.07
C SER A 242 -3.35 10.39 -8.33
N GLY A 243 -3.57 9.67 -9.43
CA GLY A 243 -3.96 10.23 -10.73
C GLY A 243 -2.80 10.85 -11.52
N MET A 244 -1.55 10.63 -11.08
CA MET A 244 -0.37 11.15 -11.79
C MET A 244 -0.19 10.56 -13.20
N ASP A 245 -0.78 9.39 -13.47
CA ASP A 245 -0.86 8.76 -14.80
C ASP A 245 -1.70 9.54 -15.81
N ARG A 246 -2.45 10.55 -15.34
CA ARG A 246 -3.27 11.42 -16.19
C ARG A 246 -2.81 12.88 -16.11
N ALA A 247 -1.83 13.22 -15.28
CA ALA A 247 -1.31 14.57 -15.15
C ALA A 247 -0.38 14.94 -16.31
N GLU A 248 -0.39 16.20 -16.76
CA GLU A 248 0.60 16.71 -17.74
C GLU A 248 1.92 17.06 -17.06
N LYS A 249 1.81 17.68 -15.88
CA LYS A 249 2.97 18.08 -15.09
C LYS A 249 3.60 16.89 -14.37
N VAL A 250 4.91 16.95 -14.21
CA VAL A 250 5.69 15.92 -13.52
C VAL A 250 5.34 15.93 -12.03
N SER A 251 5.06 14.74 -11.51
CA SER A 251 4.82 14.51 -10.09
C SER A 251 5.68 13.33 -9.62
N MET A 252 5.78 13.21 -8.30
CA MET A 252 6.45 12.09 -7.66
C MET A 252 5.48 11.39 -6.72
N LEU A 253 5.51 10.07 -6.67
CA LEU A 253 4.86 9.25 -5.65
C LEU A 253 5.96 8.61 -4.80
N ILE A 254 5.84 8.74 -3.49
CA ILE A 254 6.73 8.13 -2.51
C ILE A 254 5.86 7.22 -1.63
N ASP A 255 6.11 5.92 -1.69
CA ASP A 255 5.64 4.96 -0.70
C ASP A 255 6.81 4.59 0.21
N VAL A 256 6.62 4.76 1.51
CA VAL A 256 7.64 4.44 2.51
C VAL A 256 7.04 3.42 3.43
N GLY A 257 7.29 2.17 3.08
CA GLY A 257 7.10 1.00 3.92
C GLY A 257 8.45 0.52 4.44
N THR A 258 8.63 -0.80 4.43
CA THR A 258 9.90 -1.44 4.79
C THR A 258 11.00 -1.09 3.77
N ASN A 259 10.58 -0.85 2.53
CA ASN A 259 11.39 -0.26 1.48
C ASN A 259 10.86 1.14 1.15
N ALA A 260 11.70 1.95 0.50
CA ALA A 260 11.27 3.17 -0.17
C ALA A 260 11.02 2.84 -1.62
N GLU A 261 9.78 2.95 -2.05
CA GLU A 261 9.41 2.84 -3.44
C GLU A 261 9.00 4.22 -3.96
N VAL A 262 9.65 4.64 -5.04
CA VAL A 262 9.48 5.99 -5.58
C VAL A 262 9.20 5.91 -7.07
N VAL A 263 8.21 6.68 -7.51
CA VAL A 263 7.83 6.85 -8.90
C VAL A 263 7.90 8.32 -9.24
N ILE A 264 8.52 8.68 -10.37
CA ILE A 264 8.52 10.03 -10.94
C ILE A 264 7.98 9.97 -12.36
N GLY A 265 7.13 10.92 -12.73
CA GLY A 265 6.64 11.02 -14.09
C GLY A 265 5.32 11.75 -14.24
N ASN A 266 4.68 11.52 -15.37
CA ASN A 266 3.41 12.11 -15.78
C ASN A 266 2.64 11.12 -16.69
N ARG A 267 1.65 11.60 -17.45
CA ARG A 267 0.87 10.76 -18.38
C ARG A 267 1.67 10.13 -19.53
N ASP A 268 2.79 10.73 -19.90
CA ASP A 268 3.57 10.37 -21.08
C ASP A 268 4.68 9.37 -20.76
N TRP A 269 5.33 9.52 -19.60
CA TRP A 269 6.44 8.68 -19.16
C TRP A 269 6.45 8.52 -17.64
N MET A 270 6.99 7.40 -17.17
CA MET A 270 7.24 7.16 -15.75
C MET A 270 8.53 6.37 -15.54
N MET A 271 9.27 6.74 -14.51
CA MET A 271 10.40 5.99 -14.00
C MET A 271 10.15 5.66 -12.54
N ALA A 272 10.55 4.47 -12.13
CA ALA A 272 10.40 4.02 -10.75
C ALA A 272 11.63 3.30 -10.24
N CYS A 273 11.80 3.28 -8.93
CA CYS A 273 12.74 2.40 -8.27
C CYS A 273 12.21 1.96 -6.92
N ALA A 274 12.69 0.82 -6.45
CA ALA A 274 12.61 0.43 -5.04
C ALA A 274 14.02 0.42 -4.46
N GLY A 275 14.18 0.93 -3.24
CA GLY A 275 15.45 0.97 -2.54
C GLY A 275 15.26 0.75 -1.05
N ALA A 276 16.33 0.32 -0.37
CA ALA A 276 16.31 0.24 1.08
C ALA A 276 16.27 1.67 1.66
N ALA A 277 15.12 2.08 2.20
CA ALA A 277 15.00 3.32 2.96
C ALA A 277 15.72 3.24 4.32
N GLY A 278 16.05 2.03 4.78
CA GLY A 278 16.56 1.75 6.12
C GLY A 278 15.42 1.51 7.13
N PRO A 279 15.46 0.44 7.97
CA PRO A 279 14.35 0.10 8.86
C PRO A 279 14.25 0.97 10.13
N ALA A 280 14.95 2.12 10.19
CA ALA A 280 14.94 2.99 11.36
C ALA A 280 13.56 3.60 11.66
N LEU A 281 12.67 3.67 10.67
CA LEU A 281 11.35 4.31 10.78
C LEU A 281 10.19 3.32 10.97
N GLU A 282 10.38 2.03 10.69
CA GLU A 282 9.32 0.99 10.75
C GLU A 282 9.42 0.04 11.97
N GLY A 283 10.36 0.32 12.88
CA GLY A 283 10.60 -0.44 14.11
C GLY A 283 11.64 -1.54 13.94
N GLY A 284 12.42 -1.80 15.01
CA GLY A 284 13.37 -2.91 15.07
C GLY A 284 14.85 -2.55 14.87
N VAL A 285 15.19 -1.34 14.40
CA VAL A 285 16.59 -0.88 14.33
C VAL A 285 16.94 0.10 15.43
N ALA A 286 16.00 0.98 15.79
CA ALA A 286 16.16 1.84 16.95
C ALA A 286 15.70 1.10 18.21
N ARG A 287 16.50 1.10 19.28
CA ARG A 287 16.27 0.30 20.50
C ARG A 287 14.93 0.59 21.17
N MET A 288 14.53 1.86 21.23
CA MET A 288 13.22 2.30 21.71
C MET A 288 12.27 2.68 20.57
N GLY A 289 12.67 2.39 19.32
CA GLY A 289 11.83 2.55 18.14
C GLY A 289 10.84 1.41 18.03
N MET A 290 9.56 1.74 18.03
CA MET A 290 8.46 0.80 17.91
C MET A 290 7.55 1.17 16.74
N ARG A 291 6.77 0.20 16.26
CA ARG A 291 5.70 0.49 15.32
C ARG A 291 4.66 1.42 15.95
N ALA A 292 3.94 2.16 15.12
CA ALA A 292 2.82 2.98 15.57
C ALA A 292 1.77 2.11 16.27
N GLY A 293 1.56 2.35 17.57
CA GLY A 293 0.67 1.60 18.43
C GLY A 293 0.47 2.32 19.76
N VAL A 294 -0.46 1.85 20.59
CA VAL A 294 -0.81 2.51 21.87
C VAL A 294 0.44 2.75 22.73
N GLY A 295 0.62 4.00 23.18
CA GLY A 295 1.78 4.41 23.98
C GLY A 295 3.04 4.75 23.17
N ALA A 296 3.05 4.57 21.85
CA ALA A 296 4.13 5.08 21.00
C ALA A 296 4.01 6.61 20.88
N ILE A 297 5.10 7.33 21.09
CA ILE A 297 5.19 8.77 20.85
C ILE A 297 5.18 9.01 19.34
N GLU A 298 4.15 9.70 18.84
CA GLU A 298 3.97 9.99 17.40
C GLU A 298 4.23 11.44 17.02
N ARG A 299 4.20 12.35 17.99
CA ARG A 299 4.51 13.77 17.83
C ARG A 299 5.41 14.22 18.94
N LEU A 300 6.37 15.06 18.59
CA LEU A 300 7.32 15.62 19.56
C LEU A 300 7.76 17.01 19.13
N GLU A 301 7.83 17.93 20.09
CA GLU A 301 8.34 19.28 19.88
C GLU A 301 9.27 19.65 21.03
N ILE A 302 10.40 20.28 20.72
CA ILE A 302 11.31 20.89 21.71
C ILE A 302 11.33 22.38 21.45
N GLU A 303 11.00 23.18 22.46
CA GLU A 303 11.09 24.62 22.36
C GLU A 303 12.57 25.07 22.33
N VAL A 304 12.97 25.75 21.25
CA VAL A 304 14.38 26.11 20.99
C VAL A 304 15.01 26.98 22.09
N LYS A 305 14.23 27.82 22.77
CA LYS A 305 14.75 28.75 23.79
C LYS A 305 14.87 28.14 25.18
N THR A 306 13.92 27.31 25.57
CA THR A 306 13.83 26.76 26.93
C THR A 306 14.34 25.33 27.01
N GLY A 307 14.36 24.61 25.88
CA GLY A 307 14.58 23.17 25.84
C GLY A 307 13.39 22.35 26.34
N GLU A 308 12.23 22.97 26.56
CA GLU A 308 11.03 22.27 27.05
C GLU A 308 10.53 21.28 25.99
N LEU A 309 10.38 20.03 26.41
CA LEU A 309 9.97 18.92 25.57
C LEU A 309 8.49 18.62 25.80
N SER A 310 7.72 18.57 24.71
CA SER A 310 6.34 18.08 24.71
C SER A 310 6.15 16.98 23.69
N TYR A 311 5.25 16.03 23.97
CA TYR A 311 4.97 14.91 23.08
C TYR A 311 3.51 14.47 23.14
N THR A 312 3.08 13.75 22.12
CA THR A 312 1.76 13.08 22.07
C THR A 312 1.97 11.60 21.76
N THR A 313 1.27 10.76 22.52
CA THR A 313 1.26 9.31 22.33
C THR A 313 0.00 8.86 21.62
N ILE A 314 0.13 7.81 20.80
CA ILE A 314 -1.02 7.15 20.19
C ILE A 314 -1.89 6.56 21.31
N GLY A 315 -3.18 6.90 21.31
CA GLY A 315 -4.13 6.46 22.33
C GLY A 315 -4.10 7.26 23.64
N GLY A 316 -3.25 8.30 23.76
CA GLY A 316 -3.24 9.23 24.90
C GLY A 316 -2.75 8.66 26.23
N GLY A 317 -2.10 7.49 26.21
CA GLY A 317 -1.53 6.84 27.39
C GLY A 317 -0.09 7.26 27.70
N LYS A 318 0.48 6.70 28.77
CA LYS A 318 1.90 6.87 29.10
C LYS A 318 2.81 6.32 27.99
N PRO A 319 3.95 6.96 27.69
CA PRO A 319 4.83 6.51 26.62
C PRO A 319 5.55 5.21 26.97
N VAL A 320 5.77 4.38 25.94
CA VAL A 320 6.59 3.15 26.01
C VAL A 320 7.68 3.08 24.93
N GLY A 321 7.69 4.03 24.00
CA GLY A 321 8.65 4.08 22.90
C GLY A 321 8.33 5.21 21.91
N LEU A 322 9.10 5.27 20.82
CA LEU A 322 8.97 6.25 19.73
C LEU A 322 8.53 5.53 18.45
N CYS A 323 7.55 6.06 17.72
CA CYS A 323 7.30 5.60 16.35
C CYS A 323 8.07 6.46 15.33
N GLY A 324 8.10 6.02 14.06
CA GLY A 324 8.88 6.69 13.01
C GLY A 324 8.63 8.19 12.87
N SER A 325 7.38 8.65 13.00
CA SER A 325 7.07 10.09 12.98
C SER A 325 7.61 10.83 14.20
N GLY A 326 7.53 10.21 15.39
CA GLY A 326 8.11 10.76 16.62
C GLY A 326 9.63 10.83 16.56
N ILE A 327 10.29 9.86 15.93
CA ILE A 327 11.75 9.86 15.70
C ILE A 327 12.16 11.01 14.78
N ILE A 328 11.44 11.23 13.67
CA ILE A 328 11.73 12.33 12.74
C ILE A 328 11.53 13.68 13.43
N ASP A 329 10.41 13.85 14.15
CA ASP A 329 10.12 15.06 14.93
C ASP A 329 11.24 15.32 15.98
N LEU A 330 11.69 14.27 16.68
CA LEU A 330 12.78 14.34 17.67
C LEU A 330 14.10 14.79 17.05
N VAL A 331 14.56 14.11 15.99
CA VAL A 331 15.87 14.43 15.40
C VAL A 331 15.88 15.83 14.80
N ALA A 332 14.77 16.27 14.20
CA ALA A 332 14.62 17.63 13.69
C ALA A 332 14.74 18.65 14.82
N ALA A 333 14.01 18.41 15.92
CA ALA A 333 14.01 19.29 17.09
C ALA A 333 15.38 19.34 17.78
N LEU A 334 16.07 18.20 17.92
CA LEU A 334 17.43 18.13 18.48
C LEU A 334 18.43 18.94 17.64
N TYR A 335 18.32 18.88 16.31
CA TYR A 335 19.16 19.68 15.41
C TYR A 335 18.89 21.18 15.57
N LEU A 336 17.61 21.58 15.56
CA LEU A 336 17.21 22.98 15.71
C LEU A 336 17.59 23.57 17.07
N CYS A 337 17.62 22.75 18.12
CA CYS A 337 18.07 23.11 19.46
C CYS A 337 19.60 22.99 19.65
N ARG A 338 20.35 22.60 18.60
CA ARG A 338 21.82 22.41 18.63
C ARG A 338 22.29 21.37 19.65
N VAL A 339 21.44 20.42 20.01
CA VAL A 339 21.80 19.26 20.84
C VAL A 339 22.61 18.26 20.04
N ILE A 340 22.38 18.20 18.72
CA ILE A 340 23.17 17.43 17.76
C ILE A 340 23.80 18.35 16.72
N ASP A 341 24.92 17.91 16.15
CA ASP A 341 25.59 18.59 15.03
C ASP A 341 25.03 18.17 13.65
N ILE A 342 25.61 18.72 12.58
CA ILE A 342 25.23 18.38 11.20
C ILE A 342 25.55 16.93 10.83
N ARG A 343 26.41 16.22 11.57
CA ARG A 343 26.77 14.81 11.33
C ARG A 343 25.80 13.86 12.03
N GLY A 344 24.86 14.40 12.81
CA GLY A 344 23.99 13.62 13.68
C GLY A 344 24.76 13.04 14.88
N LYS A 345 25.70 13.80 15.45
CA LYS A 345 26.36 13.46 16.71
C LYS A 345 25.87 14.35 17.84
N PHE A 346 25.60 13.74 18.99
CA PHE A 346 25.29 14.49 20.21
C PHE A 346 26.49 15.34 20.62
N ARG A 347 26.23 16.60 20.96
CA ARG A 347 27.24 17.56 21.41
C ARG A 347 27.41 17.43 22.92
N GLU A 348 28.61 17.04 23.38
CA GLU A 348 28.90 16.91 24.82
C GLU A 348 28.73 18.24 25.58
N GLU A 349 28.95 19.35 24.88
CA GLU A 349 28.82 20.72 25.40
C GLU A 349 27.37 21.21 25.48
N SER A 350 26.40 20.39 25.06
CA SER A 350 24.98 20.73 25.12
C SER A 350 24.55 20.99 26.57
N SER A 351 23.88 22.12 26.80
CA SER A 351 23.33 22.48 28.12
C SER A 351 22.00 21.77 28.44
N SER A 352 21.64 20.72 27.70
CA SER A 352 20.38 20.01 27.91
C SER A 352 20.51 19.02 29.06
N ASP A 353 19.71 19.22 30.12
CA ASP A 353 19.64 18.30 31.27
C ASP A 353 19.10 16.90 30.92
N ARG A 354 18.55 16.73 29.70
CA ARG A 354 18.04 15.46 29.18
C ARG A 354 19.11 14.64 28.46
N LEU A 355 20.31 15.19 28.23
CA LEU A 355 21.43 14.46 27.62
C LEU A 355 22.20 13.70 28.71
N VAL A 356 22.21 12.37 28.63
CA VAL A 356 22.82 11.50 29.62
C VAL A 356 23.87 10.60 28.98
N ARG A 357 24.86 10.15 29.78
CA ARG A 357 25.85 9.18 29.34
C ARG A 357 25.40 7.77 29.75
N THR A 358 25.33 6.88 28.77
CA THR A 358 24.99 5.47 28.92
C THR A 358 26.20 4.59 28.56
N GLU A 359 26.08 3.27 28.73
CA GLU A 359 27.12 2.32 28.33
C GLU A 359 27.42 2.36 26.80
N GLU A 360 26.42 2.71 25.99
CA GLU A 360 26.51 2.79 24.52
C GLU A 360 26.87 4.20 24.01
N GLY A 361 27.18 5.13 24.92
CA GLY A 361 27.49 6.53 24.62
C GLY A 361 26.41 7.51 25.06
N LEU A 362 26.38 8.69 24.46
CA LEU A 362 25.38 9.70 24.76
C LEU A 362 23.98 9.30 24.28
N ALA A 363 22.97 9.60 25.09
CA ALA A 363 21.56 9.37 24.80
C ALA A 363 20.71 10.53 25.31
N TYR A 364 19.60 10.77 24.62
CA TYR A 364 18.62 11.79 25.00
C TYR A 364 17.41 11.15 25.68
N VAL A 365 17.06 11.62 26.88
CA VAL A 365 15.90 11.13 27.63
C VAL A 365 14.64 11.85 27.15
N VAL A 366 13.81 11.13 26.40
CA VAL A 366 12.52 11.64 25.89
C VAL A 366 11.47 11.60 26.99
N ALA A 367 11.37 10.51 27.74
CA ALA A 367 10.44 10.40 28.87
C ALA A 367 11.14 9.76 30.07
N GLY A 368 10.92 10.33 31.26
CA GLY A 368 11.38 9.79 32.53
C GLY A 368 10.72 8.44 32.88
N SER A 369 11.30 7.73 33.85
CA SER A 369 10.73 6.48 34.35
C SER A 369 9.37 6.68 35.03
N ASP A 370 9.17 7.82 35.69
CA ASP A 370 7.91 8.24 36.31
C ASP A 370 6.81 8.58 35.28
N GLU A 371 7.21 9.08 34.11
CA GLU A 371 6.33 9.38 32.99
C GLU A 371 5.92 8.11 32.21
N SER A 372 6.82 7.14 32.08
CA SER A 372 6.64 5.92 31.29
C SER A 372 5.60 4.94 31.85
N ALA A 373 5.02 4.09 30.98
CA ALA A 373 4.03 3.11 31.40
C ALA A 373 4.64 1.91 32.16
N ASP A 374 5.87 1.54 31.85
CA ASP A 374 6.58 0.36 32.37
C ASP A 374 7.64 0.71 33.44
N GLY A 375 7.74 1.97 33.82
CA GLY A 375 8.71 2.45 34.79
C GLY A 375 10.14 2.57 34.24
N ARG A 376 10.33 2.47 32.92
CA ARG A 376 11.64 2.57 32.25
C ARG A 376 11.73 3.85 31.44
N GLN A 377 12.91 4.48 31.45
CA GLN A 377 13.12 5.67 30.63
C GLN A 377 12.98 5.36 29.14
N VAL A 378 12.33 6.26 28.41
CA VAL A 378 12.34 6.24 26.94
C VAL A 378 13.53 7.07 26.48
N VAL A 379 14.58 6.39 26.02
CA VAL A 379 15.84 6.98 25.61
C VAL A 379 16.08 6.84 24.11
N PHE A 380 16.71 7.84 23.50
CA PHE A 380 17.13 7.83 22.10
C PHE A 380 18.64 7.97 22.02
N GLY A 381 19.33 6.90 21.60
CA GLY A 381 20.78 6.80 21.66
C GLY A 381 21.49 7.18 20.35
N GLN A 382 22.82 7.26 20.40
CA GLN A 382 23.64 7.56 19.22
C GLN A 382 23.52 6.50 18.11
N VAL A 383 23.34 5.23 18.46
CA VAL A 383 23.14 4.13 17.50
C VAL A 383 21.83 4.33 16.72
N ASP A 384 20.76 4.72 17.42
CA ASP A 384 19.45 5.01 16.83
C ASP A 384 19.55 6.23 15.90
N LEU A 385 20.21 7.29 16.36
CA LEU A 385 20.46 8.49 15.56
C LEU A 385 21.25 8.17 14.29
N ASP A 386 22.32 7.37 14.39
CA ASP A 386 23.11 6.95 13.23
C ASP A 386 22.27 6.16 12.21
N ALA A 387 21.30 5.35 12.68
CA ALA A 387 20.37 4.63 11.80
C ALA A 387 19.39 5.56 11.09
N VAL A 388 18.85 6.57 11.77
CA VAL A 388 18.00 7.60 11.17
C VAL A 388 18.77 8.39 10.13
N MET A 389 20.03 8.77 10.42
CA MET A 389 20.89 9.49 9.50
C MET A 389 21.17 8.72 8.21
N ARG A 390 21.33 7.39 8.28
CA ARG A 390 21.43 6.54 7.07
C ARG A 390 20.11 6.49 6.31
N SER A 391 18.99 6.38 7.03
CA SER A 391 17.68 6.21 6.42
C SER A 391 17.23 7.47 5.66
N LYS A 392 17.42 8.64 6.28
CA LYS A 392 17.15 9.92 5.62
C LYS A 392 18.08 10.16 4.42
N ALA A 393 19.33 9.71 4.51
CA ALA A 393 20.29 9.85 3.42
C ALA A 393 19.90 8.97 2.22
N ALA A 394 19.45 7.75 2.49
CA ALA A 394 18.94 6.84 1.46
C ALA A 394 17.75 7.47 0.74
N MET A 395 16.75 7.96 1.49
CA MET A 395 15.56 8.59 0.90
C MET A 395 15.93 9.74 -0.04
N TYR A 396 16.66 10.76 0.43
CA TYR A 396 17.00 11.91 -0.41
C TYR A 396 17.87 11.53 -1.62
N SER A 397 18.73 10.51 -1.47
CA SER A 397 19.51 9.97 -2.58
C SER A 397 18.63 9.28 -3.63
N ILE A 398 17.59 8.56 -3.22
CA ILE A 398 16.60 7.97 -4.13
C ILE A 398 15.91 9.07 -4.94
N LEU A 399 15.36 10.08 -4.25
CA LEU A 399 14.61 11.16 -4.91
C LEU A 399 15.48 11.91 -5.91
N THR A 400 16.70 12.27 -5.52
CA THR A 400 17.64 13.01 -6.38
C THR A 400 18.20 12.15 -7.52
N THR A 401 18.41 10.84 -7.30
CA THR A 401 18.87 9.92 -8.34
C THR A 401 17.82 9.77 -9.42
N LEU A 402 16.56 9.50 -9.04
CA LEU A 402 15.46 9.38 -10.00
C LEU A 402 15.25 10.68 -10.79
N ALA A 403 15.17 11.82 -10.11
CA ALA A 403 14.98 13.11 -10.76
C ALA A 403 16.12 13.43 -11.75
N SER A 404 17.37 13.16 -11.35
CA SER A 404 18.53 13.35 -12.21
C SER A 404 18.55 12.43 -13.43
N GLN A 405 18.06 11.18 -13.32
CA GLN A 405 18.05 10.24 -14.46
C GLN A 405 17.09 10.65 -15.56
N VAL A 406 16.06 11.42 -15.21
CA VAL A 406 15.07 11.95 -16.17
C VAL A 406 15.29 13.44 -16.47
N GLY A 407 16.39 14.02 -15.98
CA GLY A 407 16.76 15.40 -16.24
C GLY A 407 15.80 16.44 -15.64
N VAL A 408 15.11 16.10 -14.55
CA VAL A 408 14.17 16.97 -13.84
C VAL A 408 14.79 17.45 -12.54
N GLU A 409 14.67 18.74 -12.24
CA GLU A 409 15.00 19.26 -10.92
C GLU A 409 13.83 19.07 -9.95
N LEU A 410 14.12 18.76 -8.67
CA LEU A 410 13.06 18.52 -7.67
C LEU A 410 12.11 19.72 -7.50
N LYS A 411 12.56 20.94 -7.78
CA LYS A 411 11.75 22.17 -7.73
C LYS A 411 10.71 22.28 -8.86
N GLU A 412 10.85 21.47 -9.91
CA GLU A 412 9.92 21.44 -11.05
C GLU A 412 8.74 20.48 -10.82
N LEU A 413 8.76 19.72 -9.72
CA LEU A 413 7.68 18.80 -9.36
C LEU A 413 6.43 19.58 -8.96
N GLU A 414 5.30 19.29 -9.61
CA GLU A 414 4.01 19.90 -9.26
C GLU A 414 3.48 19.38 -7.92
N LYS A 415 3.59 18.06 -7.72
CA LYS A 415 3.16 17.36 -6.51
C LYS A 415 4.12 16.24 -6.15
N ILE A 416 4.27 16.04 -4.85
CA ILE A 416 4.88 14.87 -4.24
C ILE A 416 3.77 14.18 -3.44
N TYR A 417 3.22 13.12 -4.00
CA TYR A 417 2.26 12.26 -3.32
C TYR A 417 3.00 11.35 -2.36
N VAL A 418 2.50 11.27 -1.13
CA VAL A 418 3.13 10.50 -0.06
C VAL A 418 2.12 9.47 0.46
N ALA A 419 2.41 8.20 0.22
CA ALA A 419 1.57 7.08 0.61
C ALA A 419 1.99 6.48 1.97
N GLY A 420 1.21 5.50 2.43
CA GLY A 420 1.54 4.68 3.58
C GLY A 420 1.48 5.42 4.93
N ALA A 421 2.04 4.77 5.95
CA ALA A 421 2.12 5.34 7.29
C ALA A 421 2.92 6.64 7.33
N PHE A 422 3.93 6.74 6.46
CA PHE A 422 4.78 7.92 6.33
C PHE A 422 3.96 9.16 5.96
N GLY A 423 3.13 9.08 4.92
CA GLY A 423 2.28 10.20 4.49
C GLY A 423 1.24 10.63 5.52
N LYS A 424 0.79 9.73 6.39
CA LYS A 424 -0.25 10.03 7.40
C LYS A 424 0.30 10.75 8.63
N HIS A 425 1.48 10.37 9.10
CA HIS A 425 1.99 10.81 10.40
C HIS A 425 3.16 11.79 10.31
N ILE A 426 3.87 11.91 9.19
CA ILE A 426 5.09 12.74 9.13
C ILE A 426 4.76 14.16 8.67
N LYS A 427 5.27 15.15 9.42
CA LYS A 427 5.20 16.58 9.05
C LYS A 427 6.24 16.84 7.95
N PRO A 428 5.86 17.26 6.73
CA PRO A 428 6.81 17.52 5.65
C PRO A 428 7.94 18.47 6.08
N ARG A 429 7.62 19.50 6.87
CA ARG A 429 8.61 20.45 7.40
C ARG A 429 9.70 19.80 8.24
N GLN A 430 9.37 18.81 9.07
CA GLN A 430 10.38 18.12 9.89
C GLN A 430 11.25 17.20 9.03
N ALA A 431 10.66 16.51 8.06
CA ALA A 431 11.40 15.73 7.07
C ALA A 431 12.33 16.61 6.19
N ILE A 432 11.93 17.84 5.87
CA ILE A 432 12.79 18.84 5.20
C ILE A 432 13.95 19.26 6.10
N VAL A 433 13.71 19.54 7.38
CA VAL A 433 14.79 19.87 8.34
C VAL A 433 15.84 18.77 8.41
N LEU A 434 15.45 17.50 8.41
CA LEU A 434 16.39 16.37 8.36
C LEU A 434 17.13 16.27 7.02
N GLY A 435 16.58 16.85 5.95
CA GLY A 435 16.99 16.61 4.57
C GLY A 435 16.61 15.23 4.06
N MET A 436 15.42 14.76 4.44
CA MET A 436 14.79 13.54 3.93
C MET A 436 13.90 13.82 2.71
N LEU A 437 13.22 14.98 2.71
CA LEU A 437 12.42 15.49 1.60
C LEU A 437 13.05 16.78 1.06
N PRO A 438 12.86 17.12 -0.23
CA PRO A 438 13.36 18.36 -0.79
C PRO A 438 12.71 19.59 -0.16
N ASP A 439 13.47 20.67 -0.07
CA ASP A 439 13.00 21.95 0.48
C ASP A 439 12.07 22.67 -0.51
N LEU A 440 10.81 22.24 -0.51
CA LEU A 440 9.73 22.76 -1.34
C LEU A 440 8.61 23.29 -0.47
N ASP A 441 7.71 24.07 -1.10
CA ASP A 441 6.48 24.51 -0.44
C ASP A 441 5.70 23.31 0.12
N ILE A 442 5.16 23.45 1.34
CA ILE A 442 4.44 22.39 2.04
C ILE A 442 3.20 21.90 1.28
N HIS A 443 2.60 22.74 0.43
CA HIS A 443 1.45 22.40 -0.42
C HIS A 443 1.81 21.52 -1.63
N THR A 444 3.10 21.34 -1.91
CA THR A 444 3.60 20.37 -2.89
C THR A 444 3.39 18.93 -2.40
N PHE A 445 3.44 18.71 -1.08
CA PHE A 445 3.31 17.39 -0.48
C PHE A 445 1.84 17.04 -0.23
N VAL A 446 1.37 15.93 -0.80
CA VAL A 446 -0.02 15.48 -0.70
C VAL A 446 -0.06 14.07 -0.11
N SER A 447 -0.61 13.95 1.09
CA SER A 447 -0.86 12.65 1.71
C SER A 447 -2.01 11.94 1.01
N ILE A 448 -1.81 10.70 0.58
CA ILE A 448 -2.84 9.89 -0.10
C ILE A 448 -3.25 8.63 0.67
N GLY A 449 -2.73 8.44 1.90
CA GLY A 449 -3.08 7.31 2.76
C GLY A 449 -2.71 5.95 2.17
N ASN A 450 -3.56 4.93 2.38
CA ASN A 450 -3.38 3.60 1.78
C ASN A 450 -3.76 3.65 0.30
N SER A 451 -2.76 3.98 -0.53
CA SER A 451 -2.93 4.14 -1.96
C SER A 451 -3.12 2.81 -2.70
N SER A 452 -2.56 1.72 -2.16
CA SER A 452 -2.76 0.34 -2.65
C SER A 452 -4.24 -0.05 -2.59
N LEU A 453 -4.88 0.13 -1.43
CA LEU A 453 -6.30 -0.15 -1.24
C LEU A 453 -7.19 0.74 -2.12
N ALA A 454 -6.88 2.04 -2.19
CA ALA A 454 -7.63 2.99 -3.00
C ALA A 454 -7.59 2.66 -4.50
N GLY A 455 -6.46 2.16 -5.02
CA GLY A 455 -6.35 1.66 -6.39
C GLY A 455 -7.20 0.42 -6.64
N ALA A 456 -7.20 -0.54 -5.69
CA ALA A 456 -8.05 -1.73 -5.76
C ALA A 456 -9.55 -1.38 -5.72
N GLU A 457 -9.97 -0.43 -4.88
CA GLU A 457 -11.35 0.08 -4.83
C GLU A 457 -11.78 0.66 -6.18
N LYS A 458 -10.92 1.49 -6.81
CA LYS A 458 -11.19 2.06 -8.14
C LYS A 458 -11.34 0.97 -9.20
N ALA A 459 -10.51 -0.06 -9.17
CA ALA A 459 -10.54 -1.16 -10.13
C ALA A 459 -11.82 -2.00 -10.06
N LEU A 460 -12.47 -2.06 -8.89
CA LEU A 460 -13.76 -2.74 -8.72
C LEU A 460 -14.94 -1.96 -9.33
N ILE A 461 -14.95 -0.63 -9.20
CA ILE A 461 -16.07 0.22 -9.64
C ILE A 461 -15.93 0.73 -11.08
N ASP A 462 -14.75 0.57 -11.66
CA ASP A 462 -14.46 0.94 -13.04
C ASP A 462 -13.53 -0.09 -13.69
N ARG A 463 -14.11 -0.97 -14.52
CA ARG A 463 -13.36 -2.02 -15.22
C ARG A 463 -12.29 -1.49 -16.17
N SER A 464 -12.37 -0.24 -16.63
CA SER A 464 -11.35 0.35 -17.51
C SER A 464 -10.01 0.51 -16.79
N VAL A 465 -10.03 0.65 -15.47
CA VAL A 465 -8.84 0.81 -14.63
C VAL A 465 -7.89 -0.36 -14.79
N ILE A 466 -8.37 -1.61 -14.87
CA ILE A 466 -7.49 -2.78 -15.08
C ILE A 466 -6.72 -2.68 -16.41
N GLY A 467 -7.40 -2.21 -17.46
CA GLY A 467 -6.76 -1.95 -18.75
C GLY A 467 -5.68 -0.86 -18.62
N SER A 468 -6.01 0.25 -17.97
CA SER A 468 -5.07 1.34 -17.69
C SER A 468 -3.88 0.88 -16.86
N CYS A 469 -4.06 0.04 -15.85
CA CYS A 469 -2.97 -0.54 -15.05
C CYS A 469 -2.02 -1.39 -15.91
N ARG A 470 -2.57 -2.20 -16.82
CA ARG A 470 -1.76 -3.02 -17.75
C ARG A 470 -1.01 -2.18 -18.78
N GLU A 471 -1.56 -1.04 -19.19
CA GLU A 471 -0.86 -0.06 -20.04
C GLU A 471 0.24 0.68 -19.26
N LEU A 472 -0.09 1.12 -18.05
CA LEU A 472 0.81 1.81 -17.15
C LEU A 472 2.04 0.94 -16.82
N ALA A 473 1.83 -0.33 -16.46
CA ALA A 473 2.90 -1.26 -16.16
C ALA A 473 3.88 -1.44 -17.34
N ARG A 474 3.42 -1.27 -18.60
CA ARG A 474 4.28 -1.30 -19.80
C ARG A 474 5.03 0.01 -20.05
N LYS A 475 4.53 1.14 -19.53
CA LYS A 475 5.15 2.47 -19.67
C LYS A 475 6.22 2.75 -18.61
N ILE A 476 6.14 2.09 -17.45
CA ILE A 476 7.07 2.32 -16.34
C ILE A 476 8.44 1.73 -16.69
N THR A 477 9.47 2.57 -16.58
CA THR A 477 10.87 2.14 -16.61
C THR A 477 11.36 1.92 -15.18
N TYR A 478 11.75 0.70 -14.84
CA TYR A 478 12.28 0.38 -13.51
C TYR A 478 13.81 0.56 -13.47
N LEU A 479 14.29 1.35 -12.50
CA LEU A 479 15.70 1.61 -12.25
C LEU A 479 16.18 0.77 -11.05
N GLU A 480 17.14 -0.11 -11.31
CA GLU A 480 17.79 -0.92 -10.27
C GLU A 480 18.86 -0.10 -9.53
N LEU A 481 18.57 0.27 -8.28
CA LEU A 481 19.48 1.11 -7.49
C LEU A 481 20.72 0.37 -7.00
N ASN A 482 20.65 -0.96 -6.83
CA ASN A 482 21.75 -1.77 -6.28
C ASN A 482 23.03 -1.73 -7.12
N VAL A 483 22.91 -1.43 -8.41
CA VAL A 483 24.05 -1.32 -9.35
C VAL A 483 24.30 0.12 -9.80
N ASN A 484 23.60 1.10 -9.22
CA ASN A 484 23.69 2.49 -9.62
C ASN A 484 24.82 3.21 -8.85
N GLN A 485 25.90 3.55 -9.56
CA GLN A 485 27.06 4.23 -8.94
C GLN A 485 26.74 5.65 -8.46
N ASP A 486 25.87 6.37 -9.17
CA ASP A 486 25.50 7.75 -8.81
C ASP A 486 24.74 7.80 -7.49
N PHE A 487 23.93 6.78 -7.19
CA PHE A 487 23.25 6.64 -5.91
C PHE A 487 24.26 6.65 -4.75
N MET A 488 25.33 5.86 -4.83
CA MET A 488 26.33 5.78 -3.76
C MET A 488 27.11 7.10 -3.58
N ILE A 489 27.38 7.81 -4.68
CA ILE A 489 28.03 9.13 -4.64
C ILE A 489 27.11 10.13 -3.92
N ARG A 490 25.83 10.18 -4.29
CA ARG A 490 24.83 11.06 -3.67
C ARG A 490 24.61 10.73 -2.19
N PHE A 491 24.55 9.44 -1.86
CA PHE A 491 24.36 8.97 -0.49
C PHE A 491 25.33 9.59 0.51
N SER A 492 26.62 9.69 0.15
CA SER A 492 27.64 10.29 1.02
C SER A 492 27.30 11.73 1.40
N GLY A 493 26.90 12.55 0.42
CA GLY A 493 26.51 13.95 0.64
C GLY A 493 25.21 14.12 1.43
N CYS A 494 24.33 13.11 1.37
CA CYS A 494 23.04 13.10 2.06
C CYS A 494 23.12 12.70 3.54
N ARG A 495 24.29 12.28 4.04
CA ARG A 495 24.49 11.84 5.43
C ARG A 495 24.54 12.97 6.47
N PHE A 496 24.45 14.23 6.07
CA PHE A 496 24.56 15.41 6.96
C PHE A 496 23.23 16.14 7.04
N ILE A 497 22.87 16.78 8.16
CA ILE A 497 21.62 17.54 8.31
C ILE A 497 21.79 19.00 7.81
N PRO A 498 20.91 19.50 6.91
CA PRO A 498 20.00 18.72 6.07
C PRO A 498 20.75 18.01 4.92
N HIS A 499 21.85 18.59 4.45
CA HIS A 499 22.70 18.05 3.39
C HIS A 499 24.10 18.72 3.45
N THR A 500 25.11 18.14 2.79
CA THR A 500 26.45 18.77 2.65
C THR A 500 26.41 20.08 1.87
N ASP A 501 25.60 20.13 0.82
CA ASP A 501 25.22 21.35 0.10
C ASP A 501 23.97 21.99 0.73
N HIS A 502 24.17 23.06 1.48
CA HIS A 502 23.12 23.81 2.17
C HIS A 502 22.25 24.64 1.21
N THR A 503 22.71 24.89 -0.02
CA THR A 503 21.94 25.69 -0.99
C THR A 503 20.68 24.96 -1.47
N LEU A 504 20.64 23.63 -1.29
CA LEU A 504 19.47 22.79 -1.55
C LEU A 504 18.37 22.93 -0.49
N PHE A 505 18.67 23.52 0.66
CA PHE A 505 17.76 23.64 1.82
C PHE A 505 17.74 25.07 2.40
N PRO A 506 17.37 26.08 1.60
CA PRO A 506 17.39 27.48 2.04
C PRO A 506 16.50 27.80 3.25
N SER A 507 15.47 26.98 3.54
CA SER A 507 14.57 27.17 4.67
C SER A 507 15.11 26.61 5.99
N VAL A 508 16.16 25.79 5.95
CA VAL A 508 16.74 25.12 7.11
C VAL A 508 17.93 25.94 7.64
N PRO A 509 17.94 26.35 8.92
CA PRO A 509 19.08 27.04 9.49
C PRO A 509 20.33 26.16 9.45
N PHE A 510 21.46 26.71 8.98
CA PHE A 510 22.74 26.04 9.01
C PHE A 510 23.57 26.52 10.22
N PHE A 511 23.87 25.60 11.13
CA PHE A 511 24.70 25.88 12.30
C PHE A 511 26.11 25.36 12.07
N ASN A 512 27.04 26.27 11.78
CA ASN A 512 28.45 25.91 11.64
C ASN A 512 29.05 25.54 13.01
N GLU A 513 29.97 24.57 13.03
CA GLU A 513 30.82 24.32 14.20
C GLU A 513 31.74 25.53 14.39
N ALA A 514 31.36 26.44 15.27
CA ALA A 514 32.21 27.48 15.83
C ALA A 514 32.37 27.23 17.32
#